data_AF-A0A1H6Z4Y2-F1
#
_entry.id   AF-A0A1H6Z4Y2-F1
#
_cell.length_a   1.000
_cell.length_b   1.000
_cell.length_c   1.000
_cell.angle_alpha   90.00
_cell.angle_beta   90.00
_cell.angle_gamma   90.00
#
_symmetry.space_group_name_H-M   'P 1'
#
loop_
_entity.id
_entity.type
_entity.pdbx_description
1 polymer ?
#
loop_
_entity_poly.entity_id
_entity_poly.type
_entity_poly.pdbx_seq_one_letter_code
_entity_poly.pdbx_strand_id
1 'polypeptide(L)'
;MSDEQADEKKAYEERLQRRLQILKKQLDAGKVHIAEGLQVIQSLKLVKYAPDGTIDLSTVDELVRSMALAVEAMHDREKMKETASLAEIQVEYFNFLDKNFGQFFNVMVERGLTPHEAGIALSRAPATVAELNRNLSDFLATIEGYWSEAGPIAIAHVEDMHDALKGVFGGDLFPSHEENIASKCSLYTDTLVLPDPFLRTKHMFERLGGERKAYYLIKHALNLLQYRDLACADVTPPIVVVLPDVSALEEEEKQFYYQLGQEDALIHGARVFGRRFETFEEMLEFCQHLDTIERAAAEVRDPRRVLFDTEWEGSLPEQLQRAAKTEAYSGILGTASPGVILASQALGRMSTSNELLIKARRLRGTPIIDAPTSWQYFVWKLEYDSALAGEVDGLRDIHTVRGLQTLAANEMRWLGRVPPDALIEVRKSGALDEVRSILSRGVEELATVNPTNFHRTSDLVFDNIHAAFAEHQKNVDALAAKKWKFAGSDIGSWIVVGSLAATAAATGAPVWGLAALAADQLLKAPKLREIPKSIKDLVQETQQLKRSPVGLLFKYSKSGG
;
A
#
# COMPACT_ATOMS: atom_id res chain seq x y z
N MET A 1 27.90 9.25 -46.18
CA MET A 1 27.13 8.61 -45.10
C MET A 1 27.51 7.14 -45.14
N SER A 2 27.89 6.55 -44.01
CA SER A 2 28.04 5.09 -43.94
C SER A 2 26.67 4.43 -44.08
N ASP A 3 26.63 3.17 -44.51
CA ASP A 3 25.37 2.41 -44.64
C ASP A 3 24.59 2.38 -43.30
N GLU A 4 25.31 2.29 -42.19
CA GLU A 4 24.76 2.35 -40.82
C GLU A 4 24.05 3.68 -40.50
N GLN A 5 24.60 4.82 -40.94
CA GLN A 5 23.95 6.14 -40.77
C GLN A 5 22.71 6.32 -41.66
N ALA A 6 22.66 5.63 -42.80
CA ALA A 6 21.50 5.65 -43.68
C ALA A 6 20.34 4.83 -43.09
N ASP A 7 20.65 3.68 -42.49
CA ASP A 7 19.67 2.81 -41.82
C ASP A 7 19.09 3.44 -40.55
N GLU A 8 19.91 4.07 -39.71
CA GLU A 8 19.42 4.79 -38.52
C GLU A 8 18.49 5.96 -38.89
N LYS A 9 18.86 6.72 -39.94
CA LYS A 9 18.04 7.83 -40.43
C LYS A 9 16.68 7.33 -40.93
N LYS A 10 16.67 6.24 -41.70
CA LYS A 10 15.44 5.63 -42.19
C LYS A 10 14.54 5.16 -41.04
N ALA A 11 15.10 4.46 -40.05
CA ALA A 11 14.36 4.03 -38.87
C ALA A 11 13.79 5.21 -38.06
N TYR A 12 14.54 6.32 -37.96
CA TYR A 12 14.04 7.55 -37.35
C TYR A 12 12.86 8.15 -38.13
N GLU A 13 12.96 8.27 -39.45
CA GLU A 13 11.91 8.82 -40.31
C GLU A 13 10.63 7.96 -40.27
N GLU A 14 10.76 6.64 -40.25
CA GLU A 14 9.63 5.71 -40.10
C GLU A 14 8.92 5.87 -38.74
N ARG A 15 9.67 5.96 -37.64
CA ARG A 15 9.10 6.24 -36.31
C ARG A 15 8.39 7.59 -36.26
N LEU A 16 9.01 8.62 -36.84
CA LEU A 16 8.41 9.95 -36.88
C LEU A 16 7.12 9.96 -37.72
N GLN A 17 7.08 9.23 -38.83
CA GLN A 17 5.85 9.07 -39.62
C GLN A 17 4.73 8.42 -38.81
N ARG A 18 5.00 7.28 -38.16
CA ARG A 18 4.02 6.60 -37.29
C ARG A 18 3.44 7.56 -36.26
N ARG A 19 4.32 8.27 -35.54
CA ARG A 19 3.97 9.22 -34.50
C ARG A 19 3.07 10.35 -35.01
N LEU A 20 3.40 10.93 -36.17
CA LEU A 20 2.59 11.99 -36.76
C LEU A 20 1.23 11.49 -37.27
N GLN A 21 1.16 10.25 -37.77
CA GLN A 21 -0.11 9.62 -38.12
C GLN A 21 -0.99 9.37 -36.89
N ILE A 22 -0.40 8.97 -35.76
CA ILE A 22 -1.13 8.85 -34.49
C ILE A 22 -1.67 10.22 -34.07
N LEU A 23 -0.82 11.25 -34.05
CA LEU A 23 -1.23 12.61 -33.72
C LEU A 23 -2.42 13.08 -34.56
N LYS A 24 -2.35 12.87 -35.88
CA LYS A 24 -3.46 13.19 -36.80
C LYS A 24 -4.75 12.47 -36.40
N LYS A 25 -4.69 11.14 -36.21
CA LYS A 25 -5.88 10.34 -35.83
C LYS A 25 -6.48 10.81 -34.52
N GLN A 26 -5.65 11.18 -33.53
CA GLN A 26 -6.12 11.65 -32.23
C GLN A 26 -6.71 13.07 -32.30
N LEU A 27 -6.15 13.95 -33.13
CA LEU A 27 -6.72 15.27 -33.43
C LEU A 27 -8.08 15.13 -34.15
N ASP A 28 -8.16 14.30 -35.18
CA ASP A 28 -9.40 14.05 -35.95
C ASP A 28 -10.50 13.43 -35.06
N ALA A 29 -10.11 12.63 -34.07
CA ALA A 29 -11.02 12.06 -33.07
C ALA A 29 -11.39 13.03 -31.94
N GLY A 30 -10.85 14.26 -31.92
CA GLY A 30 -11.12 15.26 -30.88
C GLY A 30 -10.52 14.93 -29.51
N LYS A 31 -9.56 14.00 -29.43
CA LYS A 31 -8.92 13.55 -28.18
C LYS A 31 -7.74 14.42 -27.74
N VAL A 32 -7.28 15.32 -28.61
CA VAL A 32 -6.19 16.26 -28.32
C VAL A 32 -6.79 17.65 -28.13
N HIS A 33 -6.68 18.18 -26.91
CA HIS A 33 -7.08 19.54 -26.60
C HIS A 33 -5.84 20.43 -26.48
N ILE A 34 -5.74 21.45 -27.34
CA ILE A 34 -4.64 22.40 -27.34
C ILE A 34 -5.12 23.68 -26.65
N ALA A 35 -4.46 24.06 -25.56
CA ALA A 35 -4.79 25.27 -24.82
C ALA A 35 -4.63 26.54 -25.68
N GLU A 36 -5.47 27.55 -25.43
CA GLU A 36 -5.39 28.83 -26.13
C GLU A 36 -4.03 29.51 -25.90
N GLY A 37 -3.48 30.12 -26.96
CA GLY A 37 -2.19 30.81 -26.91
C GLY A 37 -0.97 29.95 -27.25
N LEU A 38 -1.11 28.63 -27.41
CA LEU A 38 0.00 27.77 -27.84
C LEU A 38 0.31 27.92 -29.33
N GLN A 39 1.59 28.12 -29.65
CA GLN A 39 2.07 28.35 -31.02
C GLN A 39 2.00 27.10 -31.92
N VAL A 40 1.83 25.92 -31.33
CA VAL A 40 1.78 24.63 -32.05
C VAL A 40 0.63 24.59 -33.07
N ILE A 41 -0.44 25.38 -32.88
CA ILE A 41 -1.56 25.47 -33.82
C ILE A 41 -1.10 26.06 -35.17
N GLN A 42 -0.23 27.08 -35.16
CA GLN A 42 0.30 27.61 -36.42
C GLN A 42 1.19 26.58 -37.10
N SER A 43 2.04 25.88 -36.33
CA SER A 43 2.91 24.82 -36.85
C SER A 43 2.12 23.67 -37.48
N LEU A 44 1.04 23.21 -36.85
CA LEU A 44 0.16 22.17 -37.39
C LEU A 44 -0.43 22.54 -38.76
N LYS A 45 -0.75 23.82 -38.99
CA LYS A 45 -1.30 24.30 -40.28
C LYS A 45 -0.29 24.28 -41.42
N LEU A 46 1.00 24.24 -41.11
CA LEU A 46 2.09 24.23 -42.09
C LEU A 46 2.46 22.82 -42.56
N VAL A 47 2.01 21.79 -41.85
CA VAL A 47 2.27 20.38 -42.17
C VAL A 47 1.60 20.01 -43.50
N LYS A 48 2.39 19.48 -44.44
CA LYS A 48 1.91 19.05 -45.77
C LYS A 48 1.98 17.54 -45.93
N TYR A 49 1.34 17.05 -47.00
CA TYR A 49 1.35 15.65 -47.38
C TYR A 49 2.13 15.46 -48.68
N ALA A 50 2.89 14.37 -48.74
CA ALA A 50 3.55 13.91 -49.95
C ALA A 50 2.53 13.27 -50.92
N PRO A 51 2.89 13.07 -52.20
CA PRO A 51 1.99 12.50 -53.22
C PRO A 51 1.46 11.10 -52.89
N ASP A 52 2.18 10.34 -52.07
CA ASP A 52 1.81 9.00 -51.60
C ASP A 52 0.83 9.03 -50.41
N GLY A 53 0.45 10.21 -49.92
CA GLY A 53 -0.44 10.41 -48.78
C GLY A 53 0.25 10.38 -47.42
N THR A 54 1.57 10.17 -47.37
CA THR A 54 2.36 10.29 -46.13
C THR A 54 2.60 11.75 -45.77
N ILE A 55 3.04 12.03 -44.54
CA ILE A 55 3.30 13.41 -44.10
C ILE A 55 4.67 13.85 -44.62
N ASP A 56 4.78 15.02 -45.23
CA ASP A 56 6.07 15.55 -45.66
C ASP A 56 6.90 15.99 -44.43
N LEU A 57 7.85 15.15 -44.01
CA LEU A 57 8.66 15.37 -42.81
C LEU A 57 9.48 16.68 -42.85
N SER A 58 9.75 17.22 -44.05
CA SER A 58 10.46 18.50 -44.20
C SER A 58 9.60 19.71 -43.78
N THR A 59 8.29 19.52 -43.67
CA THR A 59 7.33 20.56 -43.28
C THR A 59 6.94 20.49 -41.79
N VAL A 60 7.51 19.53 -41.05
CA VAL A 60 7.18 19.28 -39.64
C VAL A 60 8.28 19.84 -38.73
N ASP A 61 7.93 20.89 -37.99
CA ASP A 61 8.82 21.54 -37.03
C ASP A 61 8.92 20.80 -35.68
N GLU A 62 9.78 21.31 -34.79
CA GLU A 62 10.05 20.70 -33.48
C GLU A 62 8.84 20.71 -32.54
N LEU A 63 7.98 21.71 -32.62
CA LEU A 63 6.78 21.80 -31.79
C LEU A 63 5.80 20.68 -32.13
N VAL A 64 5.56 20.44 -33.43
CA VAL A 64 4.72 19.33 -33.87
C VAL A 64 5.34 17.99 -33.53
N ARG A 65 6.67 17.83 -33.67
CA ARG A 65 7.37 16.59 -33.28
C ARG A 65 7.25 16.28 -31.80
N SER A 66 7.40 17.29 -30.95
CA SER A 66 7.29 17.17 -29.49
C SER A 66 5.86 16.82 -29.05
N MET A 67 4.85 17.52 -29.61
CA MET A 67 3.45 17.18 -29.35
C MET A 67 3.10 15.78 -29.86
N ALA A 68 3.59 15.40 -31.04
CA ALA A 68 3.34 14.07 -31.57
C ALA A 68 3.98 12.98 -30.68
N LEU A 69 5.14 13.25 -30.06
CA LEU A 69 5.79 12.34 -29.12
C LEU A 69 4.93 12.14 -27.87
N ALA A 70 4.42 13.23 -27.29
CA ALA A 70 3.53 13.16 -26.13
C ALA A 70 2.25 12.39 -26.45
N VAL A 71 1.63 12.65 -27.61
CA VAL A 71 0.40 11.98 -28.04
C VAL A 71 0.63 10.50 -28.37
N GLU A 72 1.78 10.14 -28.96
CA GLU A 72 2.16 8.74 -29.16
C GLU A 72 2.32 8.02 -27.82
N ALA A 73 3.02 8.61 -26.86
CA ALA A 73 3.20 8.00 -25.53
C ALA A 73 1.86 7.75 -24.83
N MET A 74 0.94 8.72 -24.86
CA MET A 74 -0.42 8.56 -24.32
C MET A 74 -1.21 7.50 -25.09
N HIS A 75 -1.14 7.49 -26.42
CA HIS A 75 -1.84 6.52 -27.26
C HIS A 75 -1.36 5.08 -26.99
N ASP A 76 -0.05 4.87 -26.97
CA ASP A 76 0.56 3.56 -26.79
C ASP A 76 0.29 3.05 -25.35
N ARG A 77 0.26 3.95 -24.36
CA ARG A 77 -0.16 3.61 -22.99
C ARG A 77 -1.62 3.16 -22.93
N GLU A 78 -2.55 3.85 -23.57
CA GLU A 78 -3.96 3.41 -23.63
C GLU A 78 -4.09 2.06 -24.35
N LYS A 79 -3.37 1.88 -25.47
CA LYS A 79 -3.35 0.60 -26.19
C LYS A 79 -2.78 -0.54 -25.35
N MET A 80 -1.76 -0.27 -24.55
CA MET A 80 -1.18 -1.22 -23.61
C MET A 80 -2.20 -1.63 -22.54
N LYS A 81 -2.91 -0.67 -21.91
CA LYS A 81 -3.98 -0.95 -20.94
C LYS A 81 -5.17 -1.73 -21.51
N GLU A 82 -5.45 -1.60 -22.81
CA GLU A 82 -6.48 -2.38 -23.50
C GLU A 82 -6.12 -3.88 -23.65
N THR A 83 -4.84 -4.27 -23.51
CA THR A 83 -4.40 -5.66 -23.68
C THR A 83 -4.81 -6.58 -22.52
N ALA A 84 -4.86 -6.04 -21.30
CA ALA A 84 -5.31 -6.73 -20.10
C ALA A 84 -5.82 -5.72 -19.08
N SER A 85 -6.97 -6.02 -18.46
CA SER A 85 -7.47 -5.23 -17.34
C SER A 85 -6.66 -5.50 -16.07
N LEU A 86 -6.61 -4.53 -15.17
CA LEU A 86 -5.95 -4.72 -13.88
C LEU A 86 -6.56 -5.90 -13.08
N ALA A 87 -7.89 -6.09 -13.15
CA ALA A 87 -8.57 -7.18 -12.47
C ALA A 87 -8.14 -8.55 -13.01
N GLU A 88 -8.03 -8.71 -14.32
CA GLU A 88 -7.53 -9.95 -14.94
C GLU A 88 -6.10 -10.27 -14.49
N ILE A 89 -5.22 -9.26 -14.47
CA ILE A 89 -3.85 -9.39 -13.98
C ILE A 89 -3.85 -9.89 -12.52
N GLN A 90 -4.55 -9.20 -11.62
CA GLN A 90 -4.58 -9.61 -10.21
C GLN A 90 -5.14 -11.02 -10.02
N VAL A 91 -6.25 -11.36 -10.70
CA VAL A 91 -6.88 -12.69 -10.60
C VAL A 91 -5.96 -13.79 -11.12
N GLU A 92 -5.28 -13.58 -12.24
CA GLU A 92 -4.35 -14.56 -12.80
C GLU A 92 -3.18 -14.82 -11.85
N TYR A 93 -2.58 -13.75 -11.32
CA TYR A 93 -1.49 -13.83 -10.37
C TYR A 93 -1.89 -14.58 -9.09
N PHE A 94 -3.03 -14.25 -8.49
CA PHE A 94 -3.52 -14.95 -7.29
C PHE A 94 -3.93 -16.40 -7.58
N ASN A 95 -4.47 -16.71 -8.75
CA ASN A 95 -4.78 -18.08 -9.15
C ASN A 95 -3.51 -18.92 -9.32
N PHE A 96 -2.42 -18.32 -9.82
CA PHE A 96 -1.12 -18.99 -9.88
C PHE A 96 -0.61 -19.32 -8.47
N LEU A 97 -0.70 -18.38 -7.53
CA LEU A 97 -0.29 -18.61 -6.13
C LEU A 97 -1.15 -19.67 -5.44
N ASP A 98 -2.47 -19.63 -5.63
CA ASP A 98 -3.41 -20.59 -5.04
C ASP A 98 -3.17 -22.01 -5.57
N LYS A 99 -2.85 -22.16 -6.87
CA LYS A 99 -2.46 -23.47 -7.44
C LYS A 99 -1.20 -24.06 -6.80
N ASN A 100 -0.23 -23.22 -6.42
CA ASN A 100 1.04 -23.67 -5.86
C ASN A 100 1.00 -23.83 -4.33
N PHE A 101 0.24 -22.98 -3.63
CA PHE A 101 0.28 -22.86 -2.17
C PHE A 101 -1.08 -22.95 -1.47
N GLY A 102 -2.19 -23.02 -2.20
CA GLY A 102 -3.55 -23.00 -1.64
C GLY A 102 -3.81 -24.11 -0.62
N GLN A 103 -3.23 -25.31 -0.81
CA GLN A 103 -3.33 -26.38 0.18
C GLN A 103 -2.67 -25.99 1.52
N PHE A 104 -1.47 -25.40 1.48
CA PHE A 104 -0.80 -24.92 2.69
C PHE A 104 -1.59 -23.79 3.35
N PHE A 105 -2.17 -22.90 2.55
CA PHE A 105 -3.00 -21.80 3.01
C PHE A 105 -4.26 -22.29 3.73
N ASN A 106 -4.99 -23.24 3.15
CA ASN A 106 -6.18 -23.81 3.78
C ASN A 106 -5.85 -24.47 5.12
N VAL A 107 -4.77 -25.25 5.18
CA VAL A 107 -4.33 -25.89 6.44
C VAL A 107 -3.91 -24.84 7.47
N MET A 108 -3.23 -23.76 7.05
CA MET A 108 -2.87 -22.65 7.93
C MET A 108 -4.12 -22.01 8.55
N VAL A 109 -5.12 -21.68 7.72
CA VAL A 109 -6.39 -21.07 8.16
C VAL A 109 -7.17 -22.02 9.08
N GLU A 110 -7.34 -23.30 8.70
CA GLU A 110 -8.04 -24.31 9.50
C GLU A 110 -7.43 -24.51 10.89
N ARG A 111 -6.11 -24.33 11.01
CA ARG A 111 -5.37 -24.48 12.27
C ARG A 111 -5.17 -23.17 13.03
N GLY A 112 -5.65 -22.04 12.51
CA GLY A 112 -5.47 -20.72 13.12
C GLY A 112 -4.01 -20.30 13.23
N LEU A 113 -3.16 -20.73 12.30
CA LEU A 113 -1.74 -20.39 12.27
C LEU A 113 -1.51 -19.08 11.51
N THR A 114 -0.49 -18.33 11.90
CA THR A 114 0.05 -17.23 11.10
C THR A 114 0.94 -17.75 9.96
N PRO A 115 1.18 -16.96 8.88
CA PRO A 115 2.17 -17.29 7.86
C PRO A 115 3.56 -17.56 8.40
N HIS A 116 3.94 -16.87 9.48
CA HIS A 116 5.23 -17.07 10.14
C HIS A 116 5.32 -18.45 10.80
N GLU A 117 4.32 -18.83 11.59
CA GLU A 117 4.27 -20.13 12.26
C GLU A 117 4.21 -21.28 11.23
N ALA A 118 3.38 -21.14 10.20
CA ALA A 118 3.31 -22.10 9.10
C ALA A 118 4.65 -22.21 8.35
N GLY A 119 5.28 -21.06 8.06
CA GLY A 119 6.61 -20.99 7.46
C GLY A 119 7.67 -21.72 8.28
N ILE A 120 7.73 -21.49 9.60
CA ILE A 120 8.66 -22.18 10.52
C ILE A 120 8.40 -23.69 10.53
N ALA A 121 7.13 -24.10 10.63
CA ALA A 121 6.77 -25.51 10.71
C ALA A 121 7.20 -26.27 9.45
N LEU A 122 6.93 -25.70 8.27
CA LEU A 122 7.23 -26.32 6.98
C LEU A 122 8.71 -26.23 6.60
N SER A 123 9.43 -25.18 7.02
CA SER A 123 10.86 -25.03 6.75
C SER A 123 11.74 -25.97 7.58
N ARG A 124 11.18 -26.67 8.58
CA ARG A 124 11.88 -27.68 9.39
C ARG A 124 11.66 -29.11 8.88
N ALA A 125 10.77 -29.32 7.92
CA ALA A 125 10.49 -30.63 7.34
C ALA A 125 11.45 -30.90 6.15
N PRO A 126 12.42 -31.83 6.26
CA PRO A 126 13.45 -31.99 5.23
C PRO A 126 12.90 -32.30 3.83
N ALA A 127 11.82 -33.08 3.76
CA ALA A 127 11.17 -33.40 2.48
C ALA A 127 10.57 -32.14 1.82
N THR A 128 9.85 -31.31 2.59
CA THR A 128 9.27 -30.05 2.13
C THR A 128 10.36 -29.07 1.70
N VAL A 129 11.42 -28.93 2.50
CA VAL A 129 12.57 -28.07 2.15
C VAL A 129 13.20 -28.52 0.84
N ALA A 130 13.42 -29.82 0.63
CA ALA A 130 14.03 -30.33 -0.58
C ALA A 130 13.16 -30.09 -1.82
N GLU A 131 11.84 -30.26 -1.70
CA GLU A 131 10.89 -30.02 -2.79
C GLU A 131 10.82 -28.53 -3.16
N LEU A 132 10.65 -27.65 -2.18
CA LEU A 132 10.55 -26.21 -2.42
C LEU A 132 11.82 -25.64 -3.02
N ASN A 133 13.00 -26.05 -2.53
CA ASN A 133 14.26 -25.60 -3.11
C ASN A 133 14.49 -26.09 -4.54
N ARG A 134 13.98 -27.28 -4.89
CA ARG A 134 14.07 -27.82 -6.25
C ARG A 134 13.28 -26.99 -7.24
N ASN A 135 12.11 -26.50 -6.84
CA ASN A 135 11.18 -25.78 -7.72
C ASN A 135 11.33 -24.25 -7.63
N LEU A 136 12.13 -23.73 -6.69
CA LEU A 136 12.25 -22.30 -6.41
C LEU A 136 12.70 -21.49 -7.63
N SER A 137 13.69 -21.97 -8.39
CA SER A 137 14.19 -21.26 -9.57
C SER A 137 13.10 -21.06 -10.62
N ASP A 138 12.36 -22.13 -10.91
CA ASP A 138 11.34 -22.15 -11.95
C ASP A 138 10.13 -21.31 -11.52
N PHE A 139 9.79 -21.35 -10.23
CA PHE A 139 8.77 -20.49 -9.63
C PHE A 139 9.16 -19.00 -9.78
N LEU A 140 10.38 -18.62 -9.37
CA LEU A 140 10.85 -17.24 -9.46
C LEU A 140 10.93 -16.75 -10.92
N ALA A 141 11.42 -17.59 -11.84
CA ALA A 141 11.47 -17.27 -13.27
C ALA A 141 10.06 -17.07 -13.87
N THR A 142 9.07 -17.86 -13.43
CA THR A 142 7.68 -17.69 -13.84
C THR A 142 7.11 -16.36 -13.35
N ILE A 143 7.34 -16.01 -12.08
CA ILE A 143 6.91 -14.74 -11.49
C ILE A 143 7.57 -13.55 -12.20
N GLU A 144 8.86 -13.63 -12.47
CA GLU A 144 9.62 -12.60 -13.21
C GLU A 144 9.12 -12.43 -14.64
N GLY A 145 8.91 -13.53 -15.37
CA GLY A 145 8.34 -13.46 -16.73
C GLY A 145 6.95 -12.83 -16.73
N TYR A 146 6.10 -13.25 -15.79
CA TYR A 146 4.76 -12.69 -15.63
C TYR A 146 4.79 -11.18 -15.41
N TRP A 147 5.57 -10.70 -14.45
CA TRP A 147 5.64 -9.27 -14.12
C TRP A 147 6.42 -8.44 -15.15
N SER A 148 7.31 -9.05 -15.94
CA SER A 148 7.96 -8.36 -17.04
C SER A 148 6.97 -7.98 -18.14
N GLU A 149 5.93 -8.79 -18.36
CA GLU A 149 4.88 -8.53 -19.35
C GLU A 149 3.72 -7.73 -18.74
N ALA A 150 3.19 -8.17 -17.60
CA ALA A 150 2.00 -7.59 -16.98
C ALA A 150 2.28 -6.37 -16.09
N GLY A 151 3.51 -6.22 -15.57
CA GLY A 151 3.88 -5.16 -14.63
C GLY A 151 3.67 -3.75 -15.18
N PRO A 152 4.19 -3.41 -16.37
CA PRO A 152 3.97 -2.10 -16.98
C PRO A 152 2.48 -1.78 -17.19
N ILE A 153 1.68 -2.77 -17.58
CA ILE A 153 0.22 -2.64 -17.78
C ILE A 153 -0.47 -2.33 -16.45
N ALA A 154 -0.15 -3.11 -15.40
CA ALA A 154 -0.75 -2.97 -14.08
C ALA A 154 -0.39 -1.63 -13.43
N ILE A 155 0.88 -1.22 -13.51
CA ILE A 155 1.36 0.07 -13.03
C ILE A 155 0.62 1.20 -13.76
N ALA A 156 0.48 1.11 -15.08
CA ALA A 156 -0.22 2.12 -15.86
C ALA A 156 -1.69 2.30 -15.43
N HIS A 157 -2.40 1.20 -15.20
CA HIS A 157 -3.77 1.25 -14.65
C HIS A 157 -3.82 1.97 -13.30
N VAL A 158 -2.92 1.66 -12.37
CA VAL A 158 -2.92 2.24 -11.01
C VAL A 158 -2.50 3.72 -10.99
N GLU A 159 -1.52 4.10 -11.80
CA GLU A 159 -1.11 5.50 -11.99
C GLU A 159 -2.29 6.36 -12.48
N ASP A 160 -3.10 5.83 -13.39
CA ASP A 160 -4.23 6.53 -14.00
C ASP A 160 -5.50 6.55 -13.13
N MET A 161 -5.49 5.90 -11.97
CA MET A 161 -6.55 6.03 -10.96
C MET A 161 -6.42 7.38 -10.23
N HIS A 162 -6.77 8.47 -10.89
CA HIS A 162 -6.60 9.83 -10.35
C HIS A 162 -7.60 10.18 -9.24
N ASP A 163 -8.79 9.58 -9.25
CA ASP A 163 -9.85 9.83 -8.27
C ASP A 163 -9.75 8.93 -7.03
N ALA A 164 -8.76 8.02 -6.99
CA ALA A 164 -8.57 7.07 -5.90
C ALA A 164 -7.41 7.50 -4.99
N LEU A 165 -7.67 7.62 -3.68
CA LEU A 165 -6.63 7.76 -2.67
C LEU A 165 -5.86 6.46 -2.51
N LYS A 166 -4.61 6.44 -2.95
CA LYS A 166 -3.76 5.24 -2.92
C LYS A 166 -2.88 5.23 -1.68
N GLY A 167 -2.81 4.09 -1.00
CA GLY A 167 -1.80 3.80 0.02
C GLY A 167 -0.73 2.90 -0.56
N VAL A 168 0.55 3.28 -0.50
CA VAL A 168 1.65 2.51 -1.09
C VAL A 168 2.49 1.91 0.02
N PHE A 169 2.50 0.58 0.11
CA PHE A 169 3.27 -0.12 1.13
C PHE A 169 4.77 -0.17 0.79
N GLY A 170 5.60 0.07 1.81
CA GLY A 170 7.04 -0.13 1.74
C GLY A 170 7.69 -0.17 3.12
N GLY A 171 9.00 0.00 3.15
CA GLY A 171 9.79 -0.06 4.40
C GLY A 171 10.10 -1.49 4.87
N ASP A 172 9.43 -2.51 4.36
CA ASP A 172 9.73 -3.93 4.65
C ASP A 172 9.50 -4.80 3.40
N LEU A 173 9.87 -6.07 3.47
CA LEU A 173 9.73 -7.04 2.38
C LEU A 173 8.25 -7.27 2.01
N PHE A 174 7.37 -7.27 3.00
CA PHE A 174 5.92 -7.40 2.85
C PHE A 174 5.24 -6.99 4.18
N PRO A 175 3.94 -6.64 4.22
CA PRO A 175 3.24 -6.36 5.48
C PRO A 175 3.41 -7.44 6.54
N SER A 176 3.18 -7.08 7.81
CA SER A 176 3.23 -8.02 8.92
C SER A 176 2.33 -9.24 8.66
N HIS A 177 2.73 -10.36 9.25
CA HIS A 177 2.03 -11.63 9.16
C HIS A 177 1.00 -11.81 10.29
N GLU A 178 1.01 -10.93 11.29
CA GLU A 178 0.10 -10.97 12.43
C GLU A 178 -1.26 -10.34 12.12
N GLU A 179 -1.27 -9.32 11.27
CA GLU A 179 -2.46 -8.55 10.90
C GLU A 179 -2.48 -8.26 9.41
N ASN A 180 -3.68 -8.28 8.82
CA ASN A 180 -3.87 -7.79 7.46
C ASN A 180 -3.84 -6.26 7.49
N ILE A 181 -2.85 -5.65 6.83
CA ILE A 181 -2.68 -4.20 6.87
C ILE A 181 -3.84 -3.45 6.19
N ALA A 182 -4.56 -4.10 5.28
CA ALA A 182 -5.76 -3.52 4.66
C ALA A 182 -6.87 -3.30 5.69
N SER A 183 -6.96 -4.12 6.74
CA SER A 183 -7.96 -3.98 7.81
C SER A 183 -7.96 -2.59 8.45
N LYS A 184 -6.77 -2.01 8.62
CA LYS A 184 -6.59 -0.67 9.22
C LYS A 184 -6.46 0.44 8.18
N CYS A 185 -5.72 0.21 7.09
CA CYS A 185 -5.43 1.26 6.11
C CYS A 185 -6.57 1.48 5.10
N SER A 186 -7.25 0.41 4.66
CA SER A 186 -8.32 0.50 3.65
C SER A 186 -9.66 1.01 4.20
N LEU A 187 -9.72 1.39 5.48
CA LEU A 187 -10.79 2.23 6.03
C LEU A 187 -10.62 3.70 5.64
N TYR A 188 -9.45 4.09 5.14
CA TYR A 188 -9.14 5.45 4.73
C TYR A 188 -8.75 5.52 3.25
N THR A 189 -7.85 4.63 2.82
CA THR A 189 -7.37 4.57 1.44
C THR A 189 -8.33 3.81 0.55
N ASP A 190 -8.49 4.29 -0.68
CA ASP A 190 -9.29 3.65 -1.70
C ASP A 190 -8.67 2.34 -2.22
N THR A 191 -7.36 2.36 -2.43
CA THR A 191 -6.57 1.25 -2.97
C THR A 191 -5.26 1.14 -2.20
N LEU A 192 -5.00 -0.02 -1.62
CA LEU A 192 -3.72 -0.35 -1.00
C LEU A 192 -2.84 -1.08 -2.03
N VAL A 193 -1.71 -0.49 -2.37
CA VAL A 193 -0.70 -1.05 -3.27
C VAL A 193 0.34 -1.80 -2.45
N LEU A 194 0.40 -3.11 -2.67
CA LEU A 194 1.38 -4.01 -2.07
C LEU A 194 2.45 -4.39 -3.10
N PRO A 195 3.71 -4.61 -2.66
CA PRO A 195 4.75 -5.11 -3.54
C PRO A 195 4.61 -6.61 -3.78
N ASP A 196 5.09 -7.09 -4.92
CA ASP A 196 5.39 -8.52 -5.08
C ASP A 196 6.55 -8.92 -4.16
N PRO A 197 6.33 -9.77 -3.15
CA PRO A 197 7.38 -10.10 -2.19
C PRO A 197 8.47 -11.02 -2.78
N PHE A 198 8.19 -11.74 -3.86
CA PHE A 198 9.12 -12.71 -4.44
C PHE A 198 10.20 -12.01 -5.27
N LEU A 199 9.82 -11.03 -6.10
CA LEU A 199 10.76 -10.19 -6.83
C LEU A 199 11.58 -9.32 -5.88
N ARG A 200 10.93 -8.72 -4.87
CA ARG A 200 11.61 -7.93 -3.83
C ARG A 200 12.67 -8.74 -3.08
N THR A 201 12.45 -10.04 -2.88
CA THR A 201 13.38 -10.93 -2.17
C THR A 201 14.23 -11.83 -3.08
N LYS A 202 14.16 -11.67 -4.40
CA LYS A 202 14.86 -12.52 -5.39
C LYS A 202 16.35 -12.66 -5.08
N HIS A 203 17.03 -11.53 -4.88
CA HIS A 203 18.47 -11.46 -4.56
C HIS A 203 18.82 -12.07 -3.19
N MET A 204 17.87 -12.10 -2.24
CA MET A 204 18.07 -12.75 -0.94
C MET A 204 18.09 -14.27 -1.11
N PHE A 205 17.21 -14.82 -1.95
CA PHE A 205 17.20 -16.27 -2.18
C PHE A 205 18.55 -16.76 -2.69
N GLU A 206 19.30 -16.02 -3.49
CA GLU A 206 20.63 -16.44 -3.95
C GLU A 206 21.65 -16.66 -2.82
N ARG A 207 21.48 -15.97 -1.69
CA ARG A 207 22.44 -15.94 -0.58
C ARG A 207 22.01 -16.76 0.64
N LEU A 208 20.74 -17.16 0.70
CA LEU A 208 20.17 -17.88 1.85
C LEU A 208 20.36 -19.40 1.78
N GLY A 209 20.46 -20.03 2.94
CA GLY A 209 20.43 -21.49 3.08
C GLY A 209 19.07 -22.12 2.74
N GLY A 210 19.03 -23.43 2.48
CA GLY A 210 17.84 -24.13 2.01
C GLY A 210 16.60 -24.00 2.90
N GLU A 211 16.76 -24.09 4.23
CA GLU A 211 15.65 -23.91 5.18
C GLU A 211 15.09 -22.49 5.13
N ARG A 212 15.97 -21.48 5.07
CA ARG A 212 15.58 -20.06 4.98
C ARG A 212 14.87 -19.74 3.67
N LYS A 213 15.34 -20.30 2.54
CA LYS A 213 14.67 -20.20 1.24
C LYS A 213 13.24 -20.72 1.32
N ALA A 214 13.07 -21.94 1.85
CA ALA A 214 11.76 -22.55 2.03
C ALA A 214 10.87 -21.70 2.97
N TYR A 215 11.42 -21.23 4.09
CA TYR A 215 10.72 -20.37 5.04
C TYR A 215 10.16 -19.11 4.39
N TYR A 216 11.01 -18.32 3.69
CA TYR A 216 10.57 -17.07 3.07
C TYR A 216 9.60 -17.31 1.92
N LEU A 217 9.84 -18.33 1.08
CA LEU A 217 8.93 -18.69 0.00
C LEU A 217 7.51 -18.96 0.53
N ILE A 218 7.40 -19.84 1.54
CA ILE A 218 6.11 -20.19 2.15
C ILE A 218 5.50 -18.99 2.86
N LYS A 219 6.28 -18.30 3.71
CA LYS A 219 5.78 -17.16 4.47
C LYS A 219 5.20 -16.09 3.54
N HIS A 220 5.90 -15.76 2.46
CA HIS A 220 5.45 -14.78 1.48
C HIS A 220 4.20 -15.25 0.75
N ALA A 221 4.17 -16.49 0.25
CA ALA A 221 2.99 -17.03 -0.44
C ALA A 221 1.75 -17.02 0.45
N LEU A 222 1.88 -17.51 1.69
CA LEU A 222 0.77 -17.60 2.64
C LEU A 222 0.28 -16.23 3.11
N ASN A 223 1.20 -15.29 3.33
CA ASN A 223 0.82 -13.93 3.71
C ASN A 223 0.09 -13.23 2.55
N LEU A 224 0.61 -13.37 1.34
CA LEU A 224 0.02 -12.78 0.14
C LEU A 224 -1.39 -13.32 -0.13
N LEU A 225 -1.61 -14.64 0.00
CA LEU A 225 -2.93 -15.27 -0.18
C LEU A 225 -4.01 -14.73 0.78
N GLN A 226 -3.65 -14.14 1.93
CA GLN A 226 -4.62 -13.46 2.80
C GLN A 226 -5.29 -12.23 2.16
N TYR A 227 -4.67 -11.67 1.12
CA TYR A 227 -5.18 -10.50 0.40
C TYR A 227 -5.99 -10.86 -0.84
N ARG A 228 -6.09 -12.16 -1.19
CA ARG A 228 -6.74 -12.62 -2.42
C ARG A 228 -8.16 -12.09 -2.56
N ASP A 229 -8.98 -12.22 -1.51
CA ASP A 229 -10.38 -11.81 -1.55
C ASP A 229 -10.55 -10.30 -1.77
N LEU A 230 -9.63 -9.49 -1.22
CA LEU A 230 -9.63 -8.04 -1.40
C LEU A 230 -9.11 -7.61 -2.78
N ALA A 231 -8.08 -8.30 -3.28
CA ALA A 231 -7.48 -7.99 -4.57
C ALA A 231 -8.32 -8.46 -5.75
N CYS A 232 -9.09 -9.54 -5.57
CA CYS A 232 -9.98 -10.10 -6.59
C CYS A 232 -11.45 -9.67 -6.41
N ALA A 233 -11.73 -8.75 -5.48
CA ALA A 233 -13.08 -8.25 -5.25
C ALA A 233 -13.58 -7.45 -6.47
N ASP A 234 -14.83 -7.70 -6.86
CA ASP A 234 -15.53 -6.93 -7.89
C ASP A 234 -16.00 -5.58 -7.33
N VAL A 235 -15.05 -4.65 -7.19
CA VAL A 235 -15.23 -3.27 -6.72
C VAL A 235 -14.27 -2.34 -7.46
N THR A 236 -14.73 -1.13 -7.75
CA THR A 236 -13.92 -0.09 -8.41
C THR A 236 -13.90 1.18 -7.56
N PRO A 237 -12.71 1.72 -7.25
CA PRO A 237 -11.38 1.16 -7.51
C PRO A 237 -11.10 -0.09 -6.63
N PRO A 238 -10.14 -0.95 -7.01
CA PRO A 238 -9.80 -2.17 -6.26
C PRO A 238 -9.29 -1.83 -4.85
N ILE A 239 -9.62 -2.66 -3.85
CA ILE A 239 -9.22 -2.42 -2.46
C ILE A 239 -7.73 -2.69 -2.27
N VAL A 240 -7.21 -3.76 -2.88
CA VAL A 240 -5.80 -4.15 -2.84
C VAL A 240 -5.32 -4.39 -4.26
N VAL A 241 -4.08 -3.97 -4.56
CA VAL A 241 -3.38 -4.30 -5.80
C VAL A 241 -1.96 -4.71 -5.46
N VAL A 242 -1.50 -5.82 -6.00
CA VAL A 242 -0.11 -6.26 -5.95
C VAL A 242 0.60 -5.77 -7.22
N LEU A 243 1.72 -5.08 -7.06
CA LEU A 243 2.56 -4.61 -8.16
C LEU A 243 4.02 -5.02 -7.93
N PRO A 244 4.78 -5.29 -9.00
CA PRO A 244 6.23 -5.45 -8.87
C PRO A 244 6.86 -4.11 -8.46
N ASP A 245 8.01 -4.18 -7.81
CA ASP A 245 8.86 -2.99 -7.74
C ASP A 245 9.57 -2.81 -9.07
N VAL A 246 9.53 -1.61 -9.63
CA VAL A 246 10.19 -1.33 -10.91
C VAL A 246 11.70 -1.53 -10.78
N SER A 247 12.28 -1.20 -9.62
CA SER A 247 13.68 -1.49 -9.26
C SER A 247 14.04 -2.98 -9.27
N ALA A 248 13.07 -3.89 -9.21
CA ALA A 248 13.30 -5.32 -9.34
C ALA A 248 13.29 -5.81 -10.80
N LEU A 249 12.77 -4.99 -11.72
CA LEU A 249 12.69 -5.28 -13.15
C LEU A 249 13.70 -4.46 -13.98
N GLU A 250 14.06 -3.26 -13.50
CA GLU A 250 14.92 -2.30 -14.19
C GLU A 250 16.14 -1.94 -13.32
N GLU A 251 17.34 -2.27 -13.80
CA GLU A 251 18.58 -2.06 -13.03
C GLU A 251 18.93 -0.57 -12.92
N GLU A 252 18.58 0.25 -13.91
CA GLU A 252 18.78 1.69 -13.88
C GLU A 252 18.01 2.36 -12.73
N GLU A 253 16.76 1.94 -12.49
CA GLU A 253 15.94 2.45 -11.39
C GLU A 253 16.54 2.07 -10.03
N LYS A 254 17.04 0.83 -9.91
CA LYS A 254 17.74 0.36 -8.71
C LYS A 254 19.03 1.14 -8.44
N GLN A 255 19.82 1.42 -9.47
CA GLN A 255 21.03 2.25 -9.35
C GLN A 255 20.69 3.69 -8.92
N PHE A 256 19.61 4.25 -9.45
CA PHE A 256 19.12 5.57 -9.06
C PHE A 256 18.75 5.62 -7.56
N TYR A 257 18.00 4.64 -7.05
CA TYR A 257 17.66 4.58 -5.61
C TYR A 257 18.88 4.36 -4.72
N TYR A 258 19.87 3.61 -5.20
CA TYR A 258 21.14 3.42 -4.51
C TYR A 258 21.90 4.74 -4.36
N GLN A 259 22.01 5.53 -5.45
CA GLN A 259 22.66 6.84 -5.43
C GLN A 259 21.98 7.81 -4.45
N LEU A 260 20.64 7.91 -4.49
CA LEU A 260 19.90 8.75 -3.53
C LEU A 260 20.11 8.26 -2.09
N GLY A 261 20.13 6.95 -1.87
CA GLY A 261 20.42 6.38 -0.57
C GLY A 261 21.81 6.70 -0.06
N GLN A 262 22.82 6.78 -0.93
CA GLN A 262 24.18 7.21 -0.56
C GLN A 262 24.17 8.66 -0.07
N GLU A 263 23.52 9.57 -0.79
CA GLU A 263 23.43 10.99 -0.42
C GLU A 263 22.77 11.17 0.96
N ASP A 264 21.63 10.51 1.19
CA ASP A 264 20.94 10.57 2.49
C ASP A 264 21.67 9.84 3.61
N ALA A 265 22.41 8.78 3.29
CA ALA A 265 23.26 8.10 4.26
C ALA A 265 24.38 9.02 4.78
N LEU A 266 24.88 9.97 3.97
CA LEU A 266 25.84 10.98 4.44
C LEU A 266 25.19 11.94 5.44
N ILE A 267 23.96 12.38 5.17
CA ILE A 267 23.21 13.25 6.10
C ILE A 267 22.95 12.50 7.40
N HIS A 268 22.48 11.26 7.31
CA HIS A 268 22.22 10.40 8.47
C HIS A 268 23.50 10.12 9.26
N GLY A 269 24.57 9.70 8.58
CA GLY A 269 25.89 9.45 9.15
C GLY A 269 26.44 10.69 9.86
N ALA A 270 26.21 11.89 9.31
CA ALA A 270 26.60 13.12 9.97
C ALA A 270 25.86 13.39 11.28
N ARG A 271 24.59 12.96 11.39
CA ARG A 271 23.84 13.01 12.66
C ARG A 271 24.33 11.94 13.65
N VAL A 272 24.65 10.74 13.16
CA VAL A 272 25.13 9.63 13.99
C VAL A 272 26.52 9.91 14.56
N PHE A 273 27.48 10.28 13.72
CA PHE A 273 28.90 10.44 14.09
C PHE A 273 29.29 11.88 14.44
N GLY A 274 28.40 12.86 14.23
CA GLY A 274 28.70 14.28 14.45
C GLY A 274 29.80 14.83 13.51
N ARG A 275 30.03 14.17 12.37
CA ARG A 275 31.04 14.51 11.36
C ARG A 275 30.42 14.48 9.98
N ARG A 276 30.75 15.45 9.13
CA ARG A 276 30.35 15.42 7.72
C ARG A 276 31.33 14.58 6.90
N PHE A 277 30.79 13.89 5.90
CA PHE A 277 31.52 13.12 4.90
C PHE A 277 31.17 13.69 3.54
N GLU A 278 32.14 13.76 2.62
CA GLU A 278 31.94 14.26 1.26
C GLU A 278 31.33 13.21 0.34
N THR A 279 31.73 11.94 0.52
CA THR A 279 31.22 10.81 -0.26
C THR A 279 30.89 9.61 0.62
N PHE A 280 30.08 8.70 0.09
CA PHE A 280 29.75 7.45 0.81
C PHE A 280 30.97 6.57 0.98
N GLU A 281 31.90 6.60 0.02
CA GLU A 281 33.19 5.91 0.10
C GLU A 281 34.02 6.44 1.27
N GLU A 282 34.10 7.76 1.48
CA GLU A 282 34.78 8.33 2.66
C GLU A 282 34.13 7.87 3.97
N MET A 283 32.79 7.87 4.03
CA MET A 283 32.07 7.40 5.22
C MET A 283 32.31 5.91 5.47
N LEU A 284 32.32 5.09 4.41
CA LEU A 284 32.57 3.66 4.50
C LEU A 284 34.00 3.38 4.93
N GLU A 285 34.99 4.08 4.38
CA GLU A 285 36.39 3.99 4.81
C GLU A 285 36.54 4.35 6.29
N PHE A 286 35.92 5.44 6.75
CA PHE A 286 35.88 5.78 8.17
C PHE A 286 35.29 4.63 9.01
N CYS A 287 34.14 4.09 8.58
CA CYS A 287 33.46 3.00 9.28
C CYS A 287 34.23 1.68 9.27
N GLN A 288 35.05 1.40 8.25
CA GLN A 288 35.90 0.21 8.22
C GLN A 288 36.95 0.20 9.33
N HIS A 289 37.39 1.38 9.80
CA HIS A 289 38.31 1.50 10.94
C HIS A 289 37.64 1.30 12.31
N LEU A 290 36.30 1.25 12.35
CA LEU A 290 35.50 0.97 13.55
C LEU A 290 35.23 -0.54 13.67
N ASP A 291 36.32 -1.30 13.69
CA ASP A 291 36.38 -2.77 13.63
C ASP A 291 36.04 -3.46 14.95
N THR A 292 36.00 -2.74 16.07
CA THR A 292 35.55 -3.26 17.37
C THR A 292 34.29 -2.54 17.87
N ILE A 293 33.54 -3.22 18.75
CA ILE A 293 32.31 -2.69 19.34
C ILE A 293 32.59 -1.40 20.12
N GLU A 294 33.69 -1.38 20.88
CA GLU A 294 34.10 -0.25 21.70
C GLU A 294 34.47 0.96 20.84
N ARG A 295 35.22 0.73 19.74
CA ARG A 295 35.59 1.79 18.79
C ARG A 295 34.36 2.37 18.11
N ALA A 296 33.47 1.52 17.60
CA ALA A 296 32.25 1.96 16.95
C ALA A 296 31.34 2.74 17.90
N ALA A 297 31.12 2.24 19.13
CA ALA A 297 30.29 2.92 20.11
C ALA A 297 30.87 4.27 20.56
N ALA A 298 32.20 4.40 20.65
CA ALA A 298 32.86 5.65 21.04
C ALA A 298 32.72 6.78 20.00
N GLU A 299 32.61 6.44 18.71
CA GLU A 299 32.45 7.41 17.63
C GLU A 299 31.00 7.85 17.39
N VAL A 300 30.01 7.10 17.91
CA VAL A 300 28.59 7.50 17.83
C VAL A 300 28.32 8.67 18.79
N ARG A 301 27.98 9.84 18.23
CA ARG A 301 27.70 11.08 18.96
C ARG A 301 26.24 11.22 19.35
N ASP A 302 25.31 10.75 18.53
CA ASP A 302 23.89 10.68 18.87
C ASP A 302 23.37 9.23 18.79
N PRO A 303 23.41 8.49 19.91
CA PRO A 303 22.91 7.11 19.96
C PRO A 303 21.43 6.99 19.56
N ARG A 304 20.63 8.05 19.68
CA ARG A 304 19.20 8.03 19.30
C ARG A 304 19.00 7.96 17.80
N ARG A 305 20.05 8.18 17.00
CA ARG A 305 20.05 8.03 15.54
C ARG A 305 20.55 6.66 15.09
N VAL A 306 20.86 5.77 16.01
CA VAL A 306 21.19 4.37 15.72
C VAL A 306 20.02 3.49 16.16
N LEU A 307 19.40 2.79 15.21
CA LEU A 307 18.30 1.89 15.48
C LEU A 307 18.44 0.62 14.64
N PHE A 308 18.68 -0.51 15.30
CA PHE A 308 18.69 -1.81 14.63
C PHE A 308 17.29 -2.39 14.52
N ASP A 309 16.58 -2.36 15.65
CA ASP A 309 15.27 -2.96 15.87
C ASP A 309 14.64 -2.26 17.09
N THR A 310 13.37 -1.90 17.01
CA THR A 310 12.67 -1.20 18.10
C THR A 310 12.44 -2.05 19.34
N GLU A 311 12.50 -3.38 19.20
CA GLU A 311 12.34 -4.32 20.31
C GLU A 311 13.67 -4.64 21.01
N TRP A 312 14.80 -4.14 20.49
CA TRP A 312 16.09 -4.38 21.12
C TRP A 312 16.30 -3.43 22.29
N GLU A 313 16.36 -4.01 23.49
CA GLU A 313 16.74 -3.32 24.70
C GLU A 313 18.26 -3.34 24.91
N GLY A 314 18.74 -2.53 25.85
CA GLY A 314 20.15 -2.46 26.24
C GLY A 314 20.91 -1.29 25.60
N SER A 315 22.18 -1.20 25.96
CA SER A 315 23.12 -0.16 25.53
C SER A 315 23.56 -0.34 24.08
N LEU A 316 24.07 0.74 23.46
CA LEU A 316 24.57 0.71 22.08
C LEU A 316 25.65 -0.39 21.85
N PRO A 317 26.66 -0.58 22.73
CA PRO A 317 27.61 -1.69 22.59
C PRO A 317 26.94 -3.07 22.53
N GLU A 318 25.93 -3.32 23.38
CA GLU A 318 25.21 -4.59 23.42
C GLU A 318 24.40 -4.81 22.13
N GLN A 319 23.76 -3.76 21.62
CA GLN A 319 23.04 -3.81 20.34
C GLN A 319 23.98 -4.04 19.16
N LEU A 320 25.14 -3.38 19.10
CA LEU A 320 26.15 -3.62 18.08
C LEU A 320 26.65 -5.07 18.14
N GLN A 321 26.86 -5.60 19.35
CA GLN A 321 27.30 -6.98 19.53
C GLN A 321 26.22 -7.97 19.04
N ARG A 322 24.94 -7.66 19.30
CA ARG A 322 23.81 -8.44 18.79
C ARG A 322 23.72 -8.38 17.27
N ALA A 323 23.86 -7.19 16.67
CA ALA A 323 23.85 -7.01 15.22
C ALA A 323 24.97 -7.81 14.54
N ALA A 324 26.19 -7.76 15.07
CA ALA A 324 27.33 -8.51 14.53
C ALA A 324 27.11 -10.05 14.55
N LYS A 325 26.28 -10.56 15.46
CA LYS A 325 25.93 -11.99 15.57
C LYS A 325 24.65 -12.37 14.83
N THR A 326 23.88 -11.39 14.37
CA THR A 326 22.58 -11.64 13.75
C THR A 326 22.74 -11.75 12.23
N GLU A 327 22.38 -12.91 11.68
CA GLU A 327 22.54 -13.25 10.26
C GLU A 327 21.91 -12.21 9.30
N ALA A 328 20.78 -11.59 9.70
CA ALA A 328 20.12 -10.54 8.93
C ALA A 328 20.97 -9.28 8.74
N TYR A 329 22.00 -9.07 9.56
CA TYR A 329 22.94 -7.96 9.45
C TYR A 329 24.29 -8.47 8.96
N SER A 330 24.95 -9.34 9.72
CA SER A 330 26.32 -9.77 9.39
C SER A 330 26.39 -10.80 8.28
N GLY A 331 25.41 -11.70 8.19
CA GLY A 331 25.36 -12.75 7.16
C GLY A 331 25.09 -12.19 5.77
N ILE A 332 24.14 -11.25 5.65
CA ILE A 332 23.79 -10.60 4.37
C ILE A 332 24.96 -9.75 3.84
N LEU A 333 25.68 -9.07 4.74
CA LEU A 333 26.82 -8.24 4.38
C LEU A 333 28.12 -9.03 4.20
N GLY A 334 28.18 -10.28 4.68
CA GLY A 334 29.40 -11.09 4.70
C GLY A 334 30.49 -10.54 5.63
N THR A 335 30.12 -9.73 6.63
CA THR A 335 31.06 -9.11 7.58
C THR A 335 30.42 -8.91 8.94
N ALA A 336 31.22 -9.05 10.00
CA ALA A 336 30.82 -8.76 11.38
C ALA A 336 31.37 -7.41 11.89
N SER A 337 31.98 -6.59 11.01
CA SER A 337 32.53 -5.28 11.39
C SER A 337 31.41 -4.33 11.85
N PRO A 338 31.43 -3.84 13.10
CA PRO A 338 30.36 -3.00 13.64
C PRO A 338 30.19 -1.68 12.88
N GLY A 339 31.30 -1.04 12.49
CA GLY A 339 31.25 0.17 11.69
C GLY A 339 30.66 -0.05 10.31
N VAL A 340 31.05 -1.12 9.61
CA VAL A 340 30.48 -1.44 8.29
C VAL A 340 28.99 -1.72 8.41
N ILE A 341 28.55 -2.43 9.45
CA ILE A 341 27.13 -2.66 9.73
C ILE A 341 26.38 -1.31 9.91
N LEU A 342 26.95 -0.34 10.63
CA LEU A 342 26.34 0.99 10.79
C LEU A 342 26.22 1.72 9.44
N ALA A 343 27.27 1.75 8.63
CA ALA A 343 27.25 2.39 7.31
C ALA A 343 26.25 1.73 6.36
N SER A 344 26.24 0.39 6.31
CA SER A 344 25.31 -0.38 5.48
C SER A 344 23.85 -0.21 5.92
N GLN A 345 23.60 -0.10 7.22
CA GLN A 345 22.26 0.19 7.75
C GLN A 345 21.78 1.59 7.34
N ALA A 346 22.63 2.60 7.46
CA ALA A 346 22.32 3.95 7.01
C ALA A 346 21.92 3.95 5.53
N LEU A 347 22.75 3.36 4.68
CA LEU A 347 22.50 3.22 3.25
C LEU A 347 21.20 2.48 2.95
N GLY A 348 21.06 1.24 3.45
CA GLY A 348 19.91 0.40 3.13
C GLY A 348 18.57 1.02 3.57
N ARG A 349 18.51 1.60 4.77
CA ARG A 349 17.28 2.22 5.31
C ARG A 349 16.93 3.53 4.61
N MET A 350 17.93 4.31 4.20
CA MET A 350 17.70 5.53 3.42
C MET A 350 17.29 5.22 1.98
N SER A 351 17.95 4.26 1.31
CA SER A 351 17.52 3.76 -0.01
C SER A 351 16.06 3.27 0.02
N THR A 352 15.68 2.49 1.02
CA THR A 352 14.30 1.98 1.17
C THR A 352 13.30 3.12 1.35
N SER A 353 13.66 4.15 2.12
CA SER A 353 12.78 5.31 2.34
C SER A 353 12.61 6.15 1.06
N ASN A 354 13.69 6.33 0.29
CA ASN A 354 13.65 7.01 -1.02
C ASN A 354 12.81 6.25 -2.03
N GLU A 355 13.02 4.94 -2.16
CA GLU A 355 12.22 4.09 -3.04
C GLU A 355 10.72 4.22 -2.72
N LEU A 356 10.35 4.17 -1.43
CA LEU A 356 8.97 4.32 -1.02
C LEU A 356 8.40 5.71 -1.37
N LEU A 357 9.14 6.80 -1.12
CA LEU A 357 8.69 8.16 -1.45
C LEU A 357 8.49 8.33 -2.96
N ILE A 358 9.41 7.82 -3.77
CA ILE A 358 9.35 7.90 -5.23
C ILE A 358 8.20 7.05 -5.77
N LYS A 359 8.05 5.81 -5.30
CA LYS A 359 6.95 4.93 -5.69
C LYS A 359 5.60 5.53 -5.31
N ALA A 360 5.49 6.05 -4.09
CA ALA A 360 4.28 6.73 -3.63
C ALA A 360 3.95 7.93 -4.52
N ARG A 361 4.94 8.79 -4.83
CA ARG A 361 4.75 9.94 -5.74
C ARG A 361 4.36 9.51 -7.16
N ARG A 362 5.04 8.52 -7.74
CA ARG A 362 4.73 7.97 -9.07
C ARG A 362 3.28 7.49 -9.15
N LEU A 363 2.85 6.75 -8.13
CA LEU A 363 1.49 6.25 -8.02
C LEU A 363 0.50 7.28 -7.48
N ARG A 364 0.89 8.53 -7.19
CA ARG A 364 0.05 9.56 -6.55
C ARG A 364 -0.64 9.05 -5.28
N GLY A 365 0.12 8.34 -4.45
CA GLY A 365 -0.34 7.74 -3.21
C GLY A 365 0.46 8.20 -2.01
N THR A 366 0.01 7.75 -0.84
CA THR A 366 0.60 8.02 0.46
C THR A 366 1.45 6.83 0.92
N PRO A 367 2.68 7.05 1.41
CA PRO A 367 3.50 6.00 2.00
C PRO A 367 2.81 5.28 3.18
N ILE A 368 2.89 3.96 3.22
CA ILE A 368 2.43 3.12 4.32
C ILE A 368 3.59 2.22 4.77
N ILE A 369 3.92 2.29 6.06
CA ILE A 369 4.95 1.46 6.68
C ILE A 369 4.39 0.84 7.94
N ASP A 370 4.48 -0.48 8.03
CA ASP A 370 4.06 -1.27 9.19
C ASP A 370 5.22 -1.46 10.18
N ALA A 371 6.40 -1.79 9.65
CA ALA A 371 7.60 -2.04 10.44
C ALA A 371 8.03 -0.81 11.26
N PRO A 372 8.04 -0.88 12.61
CA PRO A 372 8.35 0.27 13.46
C PRO A 372 9.74 0.85 13.24
N THR A 373 10.75 0.01 13.02
CA THR A 373 12.12 0.45 12.71
C THR A 373 12.17 1.24 11.41
N SER A 374 11.56 0.73 10.34
CA SER A 374 11.54 1.40 9.05
C SER A 374 10.76 2.71 9.11
N TRP A 375 9.68 2.75 9.89
CA TRP A 375 8.94 3.98 10.14
C TRP A 375 9.82 5.06 10.78
N GLN A 376 10.65 4.69 11.77
CA GLN A 376 11.53 5.66 12.41
C GLN A 376 12.59 6.23 11.45
N TYR A 377 13.16 5.39 10.58
CA TYR A 377 14.07 5.84 9.52
C TYR A 377 13.39 6.76 8.51
N PHE A 378 12.16 6.43 8.13
CA PHE A 378 11.34 7.26 7.25
C PHE A 378 11.05 8.63 7.87
N VAL A 379 10.73 8.70 9.18
CA VAL A 379 10.56 9.98 9.89
C VAL A 379 11.85 10.80 9.89
N TRP A 380 13.02 10.16 10.08
CA TRP A 380 14.31 10.86 9.98
C TRP A 380 14.58 11.37 8.58
N LYS A 381 14.23 10.60 7.54
CA LYS A 381 14.33 11.04 6.15
C LYS A 381 13.45 12.27 5.89
N LEU A 382 12.18 12.26 6.34
CA LEU A 382 11.30 13.44 6.23
C LEU A 382 11.87 14.66 6.99
N GLU A 383 12.45 14.44 8.18
CA GLU A 383 13.13 15.51 8.92
C GLU A 383 14.29 16.10 8.10
N TYR A 384 15.09 15.26 7.44
CA TYR A 384 16.22 15.70 6.63
C TYR A 384 15.77 16.44 5.37
N ASP A 385 14.72 15.96 4.72
CA ASP A 385 14.14 16.60 3.53
C ASP A 385 13.45 17.92 3.83
N SER A 386 12.70 18.00 4.94
CA SER A 386 12.05 19.24 5.37
C SER A 386 13.04 20.34 5.73
N ALA A 387 14.26 19.97 6.13
CA ALA A 387 15.36 20.91 6.34
C ALA A 387 15.95 21.43 5.01
N LEU A 388 15.66 20.78 3.88
CA LEU A 388 16.21 21.04 2.55
C LEU A 388 15.17 21.59 1.54
N ALA A 389 13.88 21.33 1.72
CA ALA A 389 12.81 21.69 0.77
C ALA A 389 11.51 22.18 1.46
N GLY A 390 10.75 23.03 0.75
CA GLY A 390 9.43 23.52 1.16
C GLY A 390 8.29 22.54 0.83
N GLU A 391 7.25 22.58 1.66
CA GLU A 391 5.96 21.85 1.62
C GLU A 391 6.00 20.36 1.23
N VAL A 392 5.77 19.49 2.22
CA VAL A 392 5.50 18.07 2.01
C VAL A 392 4.04 17.92 1.58
N ASP A 393 3.80 17.51 0.34
CA ASP A 393 2.45 17.19 -0.14
C ASP A 393 1.93 15.89 0.49
N GLY A 394 0.61 15.79 0.70
CA GLY A 394 -0.03 14.58 1.27
C GLY A 394 0.13 14.38 2.79
N LEU A 395 0.52 15.42 3.55
CA LEU A 395 0.70 15.35 5.00
C LEU A 395 -0.54 14.86 5.75
N ARG A 396 -1.73 15.36 5.40
CA ARG A 396 -2.99 14.93 6.03
C ARG A 396 -3.17 13.42 5.94
N ASP A 397 -2.92 12.85 4.77
CA ASP A 397 -3.19 11.45 4.50
C ASP A 397 -2.17 10.54 5.22
N ILE A 398 -0.87 10.89 5.20
CA ILE A 398 0.14 10.10 5.91
C ILE A 398 -0.08 10.14 7.42
N HIS A 399 -0.45 11.30 7.98
CA HIS A 399 -0.75 11.40 9.41
C HIS A 399 -2.01 10.64 9.79
N THR A 400 -3.04 10.64 8.94
CA THR A 400 -4.30 9.91 9.21
C THR A 400 -4.07 8.40 9.15
N VAL A 401 -3.41 7.90 8.10
CA VAL A 401 -3.09 6.48 7.97
C VAL A 401 -2.19 6.02 9.11
N ARG A 402 -1.17 6.81 9.47
CA ARG A 402 -0.32 6.48 10.61
C ARG A 402 -1.10 6.44 11.92
N GLY A 403 -2.03 7.37 12.12
CA GLY A 403 -2.95 7.37 13.26
C GLY A 403 -3.69 6.05 13.37
N LEU A 404 -4.32 5.59 12.30
CA LEU A 404 -5.02 4.29 12.27
C LEU A 404 -4.10 3.12 12.63
N GLN A 405 -2.86 3.10 12.11
CA GLN A 405 -1.90 2.05 12.44
C GLN A 405 -1.53 2.06 13.94
N THR A 406 -1.28 3.24 14.50
CA THR A 406 -0.96 3.40 15.93
C THR A 406 -2.13 2.99 16.81
N LEU A 407 -3.36 3.35 16.44
CA LEU A 407 -4.56 2.95 17.17
C LEU A 407 -4.81 1.45 17.10
N ALA A 408 -4.61 0.83 15.94
CA ALA A 408 -4.73 -0.62 15.77
C ALA A 408 -3.74 -1.40 16.66
N ALA A 409 -2.52 -0.90 16.86
CA ALA A 409 -1.56 -1.55 17.73
C ALA A 409 -1.90 -1.42 19.24
N ASN A 410 -2.49 -0.28 19.63
CA ASN A 410 -2.59 0.12 21.04
C ASN A 410 -4.04 0.14 21.56
N GLU A 411 -4.78 1.19 21.22
CA GLU A 411 -6.02 1.58 21.90
C GLU A 411 -7.29 1.02 21.23
N MET A 412 -7.24 0.75 19.93
CA MET A 412 -8.35 0.28 19.11
C MET A 412 -7.97 -0.94 18.27
N ARG A 413 -7.56 -2.03 18.94
CA ARG A 413 -7.10 -3.29 18.29
C ARG A 413 -8.06 -3.90 17.27
N TRP A 414 -9.35 -3.61 17.36
CA TRP A 414 -10.34 -4.05 16.37
C TRP A 414 -10.07 -3.47 14.97
N LEU A 415 -9.43 -2.30 14.86
CA LEU A 415 -9.04 -1.70 13.57
C LEU A 415 -8.07 -2.59 12.79
N GLY A 416 -7.15 -3.29 13.48
CA GLY A 416 -6.23 -4.25 12.86
C GLY A 416 -6.89 -5.58 12.47
N ARG A 417 -8.18 -5.78 12.79
CA ARG A 417 -8.88 -7.06 12.68
C ARG A 417 -10.21 -6.97 11.91
N VAL A 418 -10.41 -5.89 11.15
CA VAL A 418 -11.57 -5.76 10.25
C VAL A 418 -11.47 -6.84 9.16
N PRO A 419 -12.47 -7.73 9.03
CA PRO A 419 -12.38 -8.85 8.08
C PRO A 419 -12.51 -8.38 6.62
N PRO A 420 -11.96 -9.11 5.64
CA PRO A 420 -12.04 -8.74 4.23
C PRO A 420 -13.46 -8.45 3.71
N ASP A 421 -14.43 -9.31 4.04
CA ASP A 421 -15.84 -9.13 3.65
C ASP A 421 -16.43 -7.81 4.14
N ALA A 422 -15.98 -7.32 5.30
CA ALA A 422 -16.41 -6.04 5.84
C ALA A 422 -15.89 -4.86 5.01
N LEU A 423 -14.62 -4.91 4.60
CA LEU A 423 -14.03 -3.89 3.73
C LEU A 423 -14.74 -3.87 2.37
N ILE A 424 -15.06 -5.05 1.82
CA ILE A 424 -15.83 -5.18 0.59
C ILE A 424 -17.26 -4.60 0.76
N GLU A 425 -17.92 -4.85 1.89
CA GLU A 425 -19.24 -4.28 2.22
C GLU A 425 -19.18 -2.74 2.27
N VAL A 426 -18.20 -2.17 2.98
CA VAL A 426 -17.98 -0.72 3.07
C VAL A 426 -17.75 -0.10 1.70
N ARG A 427 -17.03 -0.80 0.83
CA ARG A 427 -16.80 -0.37 -0.56
C ARG A 427 -18.08 -0.33 -1.38
N LYS A 428 -18.84 -1.43 -1.35
CA LYS A 428 -20.08 -1.57 -2.13
C LYS A 428 -21.19 -0.63 -1.66
N SER A 429 -21.16 -0.21 -0.39
CA SER A 429 -22.12 0.76 0.14
C SER A 429 -21.77 2.22 -0.17
N GLY A 430 -20.59 2.51 -0.74
CA GLY A 430 -20.14 3.89 -0.96
C GLY A 430 -19.84 4.65 0.33
N ALA A 431 -19.59 3.95 1.44
CA ALA A 431 -19.45 4.55 2.76
C ALA A 431 -18.08 5.21 3.00
N LEU A 432 -17.09 4.90 2.17
CA LEU A 432 -15.69 5.21 2.43
C LEU A 432 -15.38 6.71 2.49
N ASP A 433 -16.02 7.53 1.65
CA ASP A 433 -15.76 8.98 1.63
C ASP A 433 -16.17 9.67 2.94
N GLU A 434 -17.30 9.26 3.51
CA GLU A 434 -17.76 9.75 4.80
C GLU A 434 -16.84 9.26 5.94
N VAL A 435 -16.44 7.97 5.92
CA VAL A 435 -15.45 7.46 6.89
C VAL A 435 -14.16 8.28 6.80
N ARG A 436 -13.65 8.51 5.59
CA ARG A 436 -12.44 9.29 5.35
C ARG A 436 -12.57 10.70 5.92
N SER A 437 -13.68 11.38 5.66
CA SER A 437 -13.96 12.73 6.17
C SER A 437 -14.03 12.79 7.69
N ILE A 438 -14.54 11.75 8.34
CA ILE A 438 -14.53 11.64 9.81
C ILE A 438 -13.08 11.49 10.30
N LEU A 439 -12.33 10.55 9.72
CA LEU A 439 -10.98 10.21 10.19
C LEU A 439 -9.99 11.37 10.03
N SER A 440 -10.02 12.09 8.91
CA SER A 440 -9.03 13.15 8.61
C SER A 440 -9.40 14.54 9.14
N ARG A 441 -10.54 14.69 9.82
CA ARG A 441 -11.01 15.98 10.31
C ARG A 441 -10.00 16.63 11.26
N GLY A 442 -9.52 17.83 10.92
CA GLY A 442 -8.59 18.60 11.74
C GLY A 442 -7.12 18.13 11.70
N VAL A 443 -6.83 17.05 10.95
CA VAL A 443 -5.48 16.44 10.91
C VAL A 443 -4.49 17.31 10.14
N GLU A 444 -4.94 17.94 9.07
CA GLU A 444 -4.10 18.77 8.19
C GLU A 444 -3.52 19.96 8.95
N GLU A 445 -4.33 20.64 9.77
CA GLU A 445 -3.92 21.79 10.57
C GLU A 445 -2.80 21.43 11.57
N LEU A 446 -2.85 20.24 12.15
CA LEU A 446 -1.81 19.77 13.06
C LEU A 446 -0.55 19.32 12.31
N ALA A 447 -0.73 18.63 11.19
CA ALA A 447 0.37 18.11 10.37
C ALA A 447 1.19 19.25 9.75
N THR A 448 0.54 20.32 9.28
CA THR A 448 1.25 21.50 8.74
C THR A 448 2.05 22.24 9.81
N VAL A 449 1.58 22.29 11.06
CA VAL A 449 2.29 22.95 12.17
C VAL A 449 3.53 22.16 12.60
N ASN A 450 3.44 20.83 12.64
CA ASN A 450 4.57 19.97 12.96
C ASN A 450 4.51 18.65 12.16
N PRO A 451 5.10 18.60 10.95
CA PRO A 451 5.04 17.46 10.04
C PRO A 451 5.65 16.14 10.55
N THR A 452 6.38 16.18 11.66
CA THR A 452 7.02 15.00 12.26
C THR A 452 6.32 14.52 13.53
N ASN A 453 5.31 15.26 14.02
CA ASN A 453 4.58 14.91 15.23
C ASN A 453 3.34 14.05 14.93
N PHE A 454 3.59 12.76 14.68
CA PHE A 454 2.54 11.79 14.41
C PHE A 454 1.70 11.40 15.65
N HIS A 455 2.21 11.64 16.86
CA HIS A 455 1.47 11.32 18.10
C HIS A 455 0.22 12.18 18.21
N ARG A 456 0.37 13.50 18.06
CA ARG A 456 -0.75 14.44 18.20
C ARG A 456 -1.84 14.24 17.15
N THR A 457 -1.48 13.88 15.93
CA THR A 457 -2.47 13.54 14.91
C THR A 457 -3.13 12.19 15.16
N SER A 458 -2.44 11.24 15.79
CA SER A 458 -3.04 9.95 16.18
C SER A 458 -4.11 10.15 17.26
N ASP A 459 -3.84 10.99 18.27
CA ASP A 459 -4.81 11.36 19.30
C ASP A 459 -6.06 12.02 18.68
N LEU A 460 -5.87 12.88 17.68
CA LEU A 460 -7.00 13.50 16.98
C LEU A 460 -7.83 12.49 16.17
N VAL A 461 -7.19 11.54 15.50
CA VAL A 461 -7.90 10.45 14.80
C VAL A 461 -8.71 9.61 15.80
N PHE A 462 -8.15 9.33 16.98
CA PHE A 462 -8.85 8.66 18.08
C PHE A 462 -10.09 9.43 18.52
N ASP A 463 -9.94 10.73 18.78
CA ASP A 463 -11.03 11.62 19.18
C ASP A 463 -12.13 11.68 18.11
N ASN A 464 -11.75 11.73 16.83
CA ASN A 464 -12.69 11.71 15.70
C ASN A 464 -13.54 10.42 15.68
N ILE A 465 -12.91 9.25 15.83
CA ILE A 465 -13.61 7.96 15.89
C ILE A 465 -14.53 7.92 17.11
N HIS A 466 -14.04 8.33 18.27
CA HIS A 466 -14.82 8.35 19.51
C HIS A 466 -16.03 9.28 19.43
N ALA A 467 -15.86 10.47 18.87
CA ALA A 467 -16.95 11.42 18.67
C ALA A 467 -18.00 10.84 17.73
N ALA A 468 -17.60 10.23 16.61
CA ALA A 468 -18.51 9.58 15.68
C ALA A 468 -19.28 8.42 16.34
N PHE A 469 -18.60 7.57 17.13
CA PHE A 469 -19.25 6.49 17.85
C PHE A 469 -20.21 6.99 18.94
N ALA A 470 -19.86 8.06 19.65
CA ALA A 470 -20.73 8.67 20.65
C ALA A 470 -21.97 9.30 20.00
N GLU A 471 -21.83 9.94 18.84
CA GLU A 471 -22.96 10.46 18.07
C GLU A 471 -23.85 9.34 17.52
N HIS A 472 -23.24 8.27 17.00
CA HIS A 472 -23.99 7.07 16.60
C HIS A 472 -24.78 6.48 17.77
N GLN A 473 -24.16 6.30 18.93
CA GLN A 473 -24.85 5.79 20.12
C GLN A 473 -26.00 6.70 20.55
N LYS A 474 -25.83 8.03 20.51
CA LYS A 474 -26.93 8.99 20.77
C LYS A 474 -28.08 8.81 19.79
N ASN A 475 -27.79 8.58 18.51
CA ASN A 475 -28.82 8.33 17.50
C ASN A 475 -29.54 7.00 17.75
N VAL A 476 -28.82 5.95 18.16
CA VAL A 476 -29.43 4.68 18.60
C VAL A 476 -30.34 4.90 19.81
N ASP A 477 -29.86 5.60 20.82
CA ASP A 477 -30.61 5.87 22.06
C ASP A 477 -31.85 6.72 21.79
N ALA A 478 -31.75 7.70 20.89
CA ALA A 478 -32.88 8.52 20.45
C ALA A 478 -33.95 7.69 19.74
N LEU A 479 -33.56 6.75 18.87
CA LEU A 479 -34.49 5.81 18.23
C LEU A 479 -35.13 4.87 19.26
N ALA A 480 -34.36 4.33 20.20
CA ALA A 480 -34.86 3.46 21.26
C ALA A 480 -35.84 4.20 22.19
N ALA A 481 -35.57 5.47 22.48
CA ALA A 481 -36.39 6.32 23.34
C ALA A 481 -37.74 6.71 22.71
N LYS A 482 -37.96 6.47 21.41
CA LYS A 482 -39.26 6.71 20.77
C LYS A 482 -40.40 5.83 21.34
N LYS A 483 -40.11 4.86 22.25
CA LYS A 483 -41.06 4.07 23.09
C LYS A 483 -42.39 3.76 22.40
N TRP A 484 -42.36 2.89 21.40
CA TRP A 484 -43.54 2.55 20.61
C TRP A 484 -44.28 1.36 21.18
N LYS A 485 -45.53 1.57 21.59
CA LYS A 485 -46.38 0.49 22.09
C LYS A 485 -47.21 -0.14 20.98
N PHE A 486 -47.14 -1.45 20.85
CA PHE A 486 -48.08 -2.25 20.07
C PHE A 486 -48.64 -3.35 20.96
N ALA A 487 -49.96 -3.46 21.03
CA ALA A 487 -50.67 -4.35 21.95
C ALA A 487 -50.20 -4.26 23.43
N GLY A 488 -49.85 -3.04 23.89
CA GLY A 488 -49.46 -2.78 25.28
C GLY A 488 -47.96 -2.98 25.60
N SER A 489 -47.18 -3.55 24.68
CA SER A 489 -45.74 -3.81 24.83
C SER A 489 -44.89 -2.83 24.01
N ASP A 490 -43.75 -2.40 24.54
CA ASP A 490 -42.79 -1.54 23.83
C ASP A 490 -42.00 -2.37 22.79
N ILE A 491 -42.35 -2.20 21.51
CA ILE A 491 -41.68 -2.88 20.40
C ILE A 491 -40.56 -2.01 19.82
N GLY A 492 -40.61 -0.69 20.02
CA GLY A 492 -39.61 0.24 19.49
C GLY A 492 -38.21 -0.02 20.05
N SER A 493 -38.13 -0.20 21.38
CA SER A 493 -36.88 -0.58 22.04
C SER A 493 -36.35 -1.94 21.56
N TRP A 494 -37.21 -2.90 21.25
CA TRP A 494 -36.80 -4.24 20.84
C TRP A 494 -36.29 -4.28 19.39
N ILE A 495 -36.92 -3.53 18.49
CA ILE A 495 -36.47 -3.42 17.10
C ILE A 495 -35.10 -2.74 17.06
N VAL A 496 -34.93 -1.61 17.74
CA VAL A 496 -33.69 -0.84 17.73
C VAL A 496 -32.56 -1.62 18.43
N VAL A 497 -32.78 -2.10 19.66
CA VAL A 497 -31.76 -2.86 20.42
C VAL A 497 -31.48 -4.21 19.77
N GLY A 498 -32.49 -4.97 19.35
CA GLY A 498 -32.31 -6.29 18.74
C GLY A 498 -31.69 -6.26 17.34
N SER A 499 -31.77 -5.14 16.62
CA SER A 499 -31.20 -5.01 15.26
C SER A 499 -29.84 -4.30 15.20
N LEU A 500 -29.55 -3.43 16.17
CA LEU A 500 -28.28 -2.70 16.30
C LEU A 500 -27.29 -3.37 17.27
N ALA A 501 -27.76 -4.18 18.21
CA ALA A 501 -26.89 -4.79 19.20
C ALA A 501 -26.50 -6.22 18.84
N ALA A 502 -25.19 -6.44 18.64
CA ALA A 502 -24.55 -7.74 18.85
C ALA A 502 -24.36 -8.02 20.35
N THR A 503 -25.37 -7.77 21.21
CA THR A 503 -25.29 -7.96 22.68
C THR A 503 -25.66 -9.37 23.15
N ALA A 504 -26.00 -10.28 22.24
CA ALA A 504 -26.28 -11.67 22.61
C ALA A 504 -25.05 -12.36 23.24
N ALA A 505 -23.83 -11.99 22.84
CA ALA A 505 -22.59 -12.59 23.35
C ALA A 505 -22.20 -12.12 24.76
N ALA A 506 -22.59 -10.91 25.19
CA ALA A 506 -22.14 -10.33 26.46
C ALA A 506 -23.09 -10.57 27.65
N THR A 507 -24.34 -11.00 27.42
CA THR A 507 -25.38 -11.05 28.47
C THR A 507 -25.98 -12.43 28.73
N GLY A 508 -25.63 -13.46 27.93
CA GLY A 508 -26.08 -14.84 28.14
C GLY A 508 -27.60 -15.06 28.07
N ALA A 509 -28.37 -14.09 27.58
CA ALA A 509 -29.83 -14.13 27.57
C ALA A 509 -30.38 -14.48 26.18
N PRO A 510 -31.05 -15.65 25.98
CA PRO A 510 -31.61 -16.07 24.69
C PRO A 510 -32.82 -15.23 24.21
N VAL A 511 -33.28 -14.27 25.02
CA VAL A 511 -34.47 -13.44 24.76
C VAL A 511 -34.25 -12.46 23.59
N TRP A 512 -33.02 -12.06 23.30
CA TRP A 512 -32.73 -11.07 22.25
C TRP A 512 -32.69 -11.66 20.83
N GLY A 513 -32.46 -12.97 20.67
CA GLY A 513 -32.53 -13.67 19.38
C GLY A 513 -33.96 -13.79 18.82
N LEU A 514 -34.98 -13.71 19.68
CA LEU A 514 -36.39 -13.71 19.28
C LEU A 514 -36.81 -12.37 18.63
N ALA A 515 -36.16 -11.27 18.96
CA ALA A 515 -36.47 -9.94 18.41
C ALA A 515 -36.02 -9.82 16.93
N ALA A 516 -34.88 -10.40 16.57
CA ALA A 516 -34.41 -10.47 15.18
C ALA A 516 -35.33 -11.34 14.30
N LEU A 517 -35.81 -12.47 14.84
CA LEU A 517 -36.82 -13.33 14.19
C LEU A 517 -38.16 -12.61 13.99
N ALA A 518 -38.59 -11.81 14.97
CA ALA A 518 -39.82 -11.00 14.85
C ALA A 518 -39.70 -9.90 13.78
N ALA A 519 -38.53 -9.26 13.67
CA ALA A 519 -38.26 -8.26 12.64
C ALA A 519 -38.24 -8.86 11.21
N ASP A 520 -37.64 -10.05 11.03
CA ASP A 520 -37.58 -10.72 9.74
C ASP A 520 -38.95 -11.30 9.32
N GLN A 521 -39.76 -11.76 10.29
CA GLN A 521 -41.15 -12.17 10.03
C GLN A 521 -42.08 -11.00 9.70
N LEU A 522 -41.88 -9.81 10.29
CA LEU A 522 -42.63 -8.59 9.97
C LEU A 522 -42.37 -8.09 8.54
N LEU A 523 -41.16 -8.33 8.01
CA LEU A 523 -40.75 -7.91 6.66
C LEU A 523 -41.08 -8.92 5.55
N LYS A 524 -41.13 -10.23 5.86
CA LYS A 524 -41.41 -11.30 4.88
C LYS A 524 -42.89 -11.72 4.79
N ALA A 525 -43.76 -11.24 5.69
CA ALA A 525 -45.18 -11.58 5.64
C ALA A 525 -45.95 -10.77 4.57
N PRO A 526 -46.82 -11.39 3.74
CA PRO A 526 -47.54 -10.75 2.63
C PRO A 526 -48.62 -9.72 3.05
N LYS A 527 -48.64 -9.29 4.32
CA LYS A 527 -49.59 -8.32 4.88
C LYS A 527 -49.00 -6.90 5.00
N LEU A 528 -48.43 -6.39 3.91
CA LEU A 528 -47.89 -5.02 3.84
C LEU A 528 -48.92 -3.91 4.12
N ARG A 529 -50.24 -4.21 4.13
CA ARG A 529 -51.32 -3.23 4.34
C ARG A 529 -51.70 -2.97 5.80
N GLU A 530 -51.31 -3.83 6.75
CA GLU A 530 -51.75 -3.73 8.16
C GLU A 530 -50.69 -3.18 9.12
N ILE A 531 -49.44 -2.97 8.67
CA ILE A 531 -48.37 -2.38 9.49
C ILE A 531 -48.48 -0.84 9.45
N PRO A 532 -48.61 -0.17 10.62
CA PRO A 532 -48.63 1.29 10.71
C PRO A 532 -47.41 1.93 10.04
N LYS A 533 -47.61 3.05 9.34
CA LYS A 533 -46.55 3.79 8.64
C LYS A 533 -45.34 4.09 9.55
N SER A 534 -45.60 4.47 10.80
CA SER A 534 -44.54 4.77 11.78
C SER A 534 -43.62 3.60 12.11
N ILE A 535 -44.11 2.35 12.06
CA ILE A 535 -43.25 1.16 12.28
C ILE A 535 -42.37 0.93 11.06
N LYS A 536 -42.90 1.14 9.85
CA LYS A 536 -42.10 1.09 8.61
C LYS A 536 -41.02 2.16 8.62
N ASP A 537 -41.37 3.38 9.01
CA ASP A 537 -40.44 4.51 9.11
C ASP A 537 -39.34 4.20 10.15
N LEU A 538 -39.69 3.66 11.32
CA LEU A 538 -38.71 3.25 12.34
C LEU A 538 -37.76 2.15 11.86
N VAL A 539 -38.27 1.13 11.17
CA VAL A 539 -37.44 0.06 10.59
C VAL A 539 -36.52 0.62 9.51
N GLN A 540 -37.01 1.53 8.67
CA GLN A 540 -36.19 2.20 7.66
C GLN A 540 -35.10 3.08 8.27
N GLU A 541 -35.42 3.92 9.25
CA GLU A 541 -34.45 4.74 9.99
C GLU A 541 -33.39 3.88 10.68
N THR A 542 -33.80 2.75 11.28
CA THR A 542 -32.87 1.81 11.93
C THR A 542 -31.96 1.10 10.92
N GLN A 543 -32.51 0.68 9.77
CA GLN A 543 -31.72 0.10 8.69
C GLN A 543 -30.75 1.10 8.06
N GLN A 544 -31.17 2.36 7.89
CA GLN A 544 -30.30 3.45 7.44
C GLN A 544 -29.18 3.71 8.44
N LEU A 545 -29.49 3.76 9.73
CA LEU A 545 -28.48 3.96 10.78
C LEU A 545 -27.49 2.79 10.84
N LYS A 546 -27.94 1.55 10.64
CA LYS A 546 -27.07 0.36 10.60
C LYS A 546 -26.15 0.33 9.38
N ARG A 547 -26.66 0.77 8.23
CA ARG A 547 -25.92 0.86 6.96
C ARG A 547 -25.12 2.14 6.83
N SER A 548 -25.25 3.07 7.79
CA SER A 548 -24.43 4.27 7.78
C SER A 548 -22.95 3.89 7.94
N PRO A 549 -22.03 4.73 7.46
CA PRO A 549 -20.60 4.46 7.55
C PRO A 549 -20.14 4.21 9.00
N VAL A 550 -20.64 5.02 9.93
CA VAL A 550 -20.38 4.85 11.36
C VAL A 550 -21.05 3.58 11.91
N GLY A 551 -22.25 3.23 11.44
CA GLY A 551 -22.93 1.99 11.83
C GLY A 551 -22.18 0.72 11.40
N LEU A 552 -21.58 0.73 10.21
CA LEU A 552 -20.70 -0.35 9.74
C LEU A 552 -19.45 -0.45 10.61
N LEU A 553 -18.73 0.65 10.86
CA LEU A 553 -17.56 0.66 11.75
C LEU A 553 -17.91 0.21 13.18
N PHE A 554 -19.04 0.69 13.71
CA PHE A 554 -19.51 0.35 15.05
C PHE A 554 -19.82 -1.15 15.18
N LYS A 555 -20.51 -1.74 14.18
CA LYS A 555 -20.76 -3.19 14.08
C LYS A 555 -19.45 -3.98 14.21
N TYR A 556 -18.38 -3.58 13.52
CA TYR A 556 -17.10 -4.29 13.55
C TYR A 556 -16.32 -4.07 14.84
N SER A 557 -16.39 -2.88 15.46
CA SER A 557 -15.77 -2.64 16.76
C SER A 557 -16.33 -3.54 17.87
N LYS A 558 -17.59 -3.99 17.76
CA LYS A 558 -18.22 -4.94 18.68
C LYS A 558 -17.95 -6.41 18.34
N SER A 559 -17.52 -6.70 17.12
CA SER A 559 -17.30 -8.07 16.63
C SER A 559 -15.86 -8.55 16.84
N GLY A 560 -14.91 -7.64 17.06
CA GLY A 560 -13.49 -7.93 17.29
C GLY A 560 -13.07 -8.07 18.76
N GLY A 561 -14.04 -8.23 19.67
CA GLY A 561 -13.83 -8.42 21.12
C GLY A 561 -13.81 -9.88 21.53
#